data_AF-A0A7K1H7H3-F1
#
_entry.id   AF-A0A7K1H7H3-F1
#
_cell.length_a   1.000
_cell.length_b   1.000
_cell.length_c   1.000
_cell.angle_alpha   90.00
_cell.angle_beta   90.00
_cell.angle_gamma   90.00
#
_symmetry.space_group_name_H-M   'P 1'
#
loop_
_entity.id
_entity.type
_entity.pdbx_description
1 polymer ?
#
loop_
_entity_poly.entity_id
_entity_poly.type
_entity_poly.pdbx_seq_one_letter_code
_entity_poly.pdbx_strand_id
1 'polypeptide(L)'
;MSPKSALTDEPYRARVPADVDAPDKVLYGLTFRQLAILAVAAVVFYGGWRSLHTLLPAALLIGAGVVLGGLVFGLAVGRRDGLPMDQWLLASIRHQRAPKALSTTDTTSRLPDWVDATAGRMPLPAPLRLPATAIADDGEIALPAGPAAIVAATTVNLALRTPGEQQALVDTFGRWLNSLSTPTQVVVSAQPVDLASHATGLEATAHRLPHPALEAACADHARFLDDLAHRRDPLRRQVLIVTRAHTGGRGGHAARRRADDTARSLSGLGVTTRALNGDAATAAIAACADPYRPPRTGGLAAPDTVITAPAASRQKPRKESS
;
A
#
# COMPACT_ATOMS: atom_id res chain seq x y z
N MET A 1 -48.06 36.65 -16.17
CA MET A 1 -46.58 36.69 -16.23
C MET A 1 -46.07 35.98 -14.99
N SER A 2 -46.00 34.65 -15.05
CA SER A 2 -45.63 33.81 -13.90
C SER A 2 -44.10 33.79 -13.77
N PRO A 3 -43.54 34.04 -12.57
CA PRO A 3 -42.10 33.96 -12.38
C PRO A 3 -41.64 32.52 -12.60
N LYS A 4 -40.61 32.35 -13.43
CA LYS A 4 -39.90 31.08 -13.63
C LYS A 4 -39.43 30.57 -12.26
N SER A 5 -39.84 29.36 -11.91
CA SER A 5 -39.32 28.63 -10.76
C SER A 5 -37.79 28.62 -10.83
N ALA A 6 -37.17 29.10 -9.76
CA ALA A 6 -35.74 29.01 -9.54
C ALA A 6 -35.31 27.55 -9.73
N LEU A 7 -34.26 27.36 -10.54
CA LEU A 7 -33.50 26.13 -10.60
C LEU A 7 -33.21 25.71 -9.16
N THR A 8 -33.79 24.60 -8.75
CA THR A 8 -33.42 23.89 -7.54
C THR A 8 -31.93 23.62 -7.66
N ASP A 9 -31.16 24.31 -6.82
CA ASP A 9 -29.75 24.10 -6.54
C ASP A 9 -29.65 22.76 -5.78
N GLU A 10 -30.02 21.67 -6.45
CA GLU A 10 -29.81 20.32 -5.95
C GLU A 10 -28.31 20.12 -5.94
N PRO A 11 -27.67 19.97 -4.76
CA PRO A 11 -26.25 19.73 -4.69
C PRO A 11 -25.97 18.51 -5.56
N TYR A 12 -24.98 18.59 -6.44
CA TYR A 12 -24.55 17.52 -7.33
C TYR A 12 -24.17 16.28 -6.50
N ARG A 13 -25.18 15.52 -6.08
CA ARG A 13 -25.07 14.24 -5.42
C ARG A 13 -24.98 13.23 -6.54
N ALA A 14 -23.80 13.14 -7.14
CA ALA A 14 -23.44 11.93 -7.86
C ALA A 14 -23.61 10.78 -6.85
N ARG A 15 -24.57 9.88 -7.13
CA ARG A 15 -24.69 8.61 -6.41
C ARG A 15 -23.45 7.81 -6.77
N VAL A 16 -22.38 8.01 -6.00
CA VAL A 16 -21.19 7.16 -6.10
C VAL A 16 -21.57 5.82 -5.50
N PRO A 17 -21.59 4.72 -6.28
CA PRO A 17 -21.85 3.40 -5.73
C PRO A 17 -20.82 3.12 -4.63
N ALA A 18 -21.28 2.50 -3.53
CA ALA A 18 -20.44 2.23 -2.36
C ALA A 18 -19.23 1.32 -2.65
N ASP A 19 -19.24 0.65 -3.79
CA ASP A 19 -18.18 -0.24 -4.27
C ASP A 19 -17.84 0.13 -5.73
N VAL A 20 -16.81 0.96 -5.90
CA VAL A 20 -16.33 1.44 -7.21
C VAL A 20 -15.57 0.33 -7.97
N ASP A 21 -15.11 -0.69 -7.26
CA ASP A 21 -14.39 -1.85 -7.81
C ASP A 21 -15.30 -3.06 -8.03
N ALA A 22 -16.63 -2.91 -7.89
CA ALA A 22 -17.59 -3.98 -8.15
C ALA A 22 -17.44 -4.46 -9.61
N PRO A 23 -17.09 -5.73 -9.85
CA PRO A 23 -16.89 -6.21 -11.21
C PRO A 23 -18.23 -6.22 -11.96
N ASP A 24 -18.22 -5.71 -13.19
CA ASP A 24 -19.41 -5.63 -14.04
C ASP A 24 -20.07 -7.01 -14.20
N LYS A 25 -21.32 -7.10 -13.74
CA LYS A 25 -22.15 -8.29 -13.85
C LYS A 25 -22.88 -8.23 -15.18
N VAL A 26 -22.68 -9.24 -16.01
CA VAL A 26 -23.19 -9.26 -17.39
C VAL A 26 -24.49 -10.06 -17.49
N LEU A 27 -24.52 -11.26 -16.92
CA LEU A 27 -25.67 -12.17 -17.05
C LEU A 27 -25.87 -12.97 -15.76
N TYR A 28 -27.10 -13.02 -15.25
CA TYR A 28 -27.49 -13.73 -14.01
C TYR A 28 -26.63 -13.38 -12.78
N GLY A 29 -26.09 -12.17 -12.73
CA GLY A 29 -25.21 -11.74 -11.63
C GLY A 29 -23.77 -12.26 -11.71
N LEU A 30 -23.40 -12.95 -12.80
CA LEU A 30 -22.05 -13.41 -13.08
C LEU A 30 -21.26 -12.39 -13.90
N THR A 31 -19.96 -12.34 -13.65
CA THR A 31 -19.01 -11.53 -14.42
C THR A 31 -18.70 -12.19 -15.77
N PHE A 32 -18.26 -11.40 -16.76
CA PHE A 32 -17.80 -11.94 -18.05
C PHE A 32 -16.72 -13.02 -17.88
N ARG A 33 -15.82 -12.83 -16.91
CA ARG A 33 -14.76 -13.79 -16.56
C ARG A 33 -15.34 -15.13 -16.09
N GLN A 34 -16.36 -15.11 -15.23
CA GLN A 34 -17.01 -16.33 -14.73
C GLN A 34 -17.73 -17.08 -15.86
N LEU A 35 -18.42 -16.35 -16.74
CA LEU A 35 -19.07 -16.95 -17.91
C LEU A 35 -18.05 -17.58 -18.86
N ALA A 36 -16.92 -16.92 -19.10
CA ALA A 36 -15.85 -17.48 -19.93
C ALA A 36 -15.28 -18.78 -19.35
N ILE A 37 -15.05 -18.85 -18.04
CA ILE A 37 -14.58 -20.08 -17.37
C ILE A 37 -15.60 -21.21 -17.53
N LEU A 38 -16.88 -20.93 -17.27
CA LEU A 38 -17.96 -21.93 -17.41
C LEU A 38 -18.14 -22.38 -18.85
N ALA A 39 -18.06 -21.47 -19.83
CA ALA A 39 -18.18 -21.79 -21.24
C ALA A 39 -17.05 -22.70 -21.72
N VAL A 40 -15.79 -22.39 -21.36
CA VAL A 40 -14.64 -23.24 -21.68
C VAL A 40 -14.80 -24.63 -21.06
N ALA A 41 -15.22 -24.70 -19.78
CA ALA A 41 -15.45 -25.99 -19.13
C ALA A 41 -16.57 -26.80 -19.79
N ALA A 42 -17.66 -26.16 -20.23
CA ALA A 42 -18.74 -26.82 -20.95
C ALA A 42 -18.26 -27.40 -22.29
N VAL A 43 -17.41 -26.67 -23.03
CA VAL A 43 -16.81 -27.15 -24.29
C VAL A 43 -15.90 -28.35 -24.04
N VAL A 44 -15.04 -28.30 -23.01
CA VAL A 44 -14.16 -29.42 -22.64
C VAL A 44 -14.98 -30.66 -22.23
N PHE A 45 -16.03 -30.46 -21.44
CA PHE A 45 -16.89 -31.56 -21.00
C PHE A 45 -17.63 -32.21 -22.18
N TYR A 46 -18.17 -31.40 -23.10
CA TYR A 46 -18.83 -31.89 -24.31
C TYR A 46 -17.87 -32.67 -25.22
N GLY A 47 -16.65 -32.15 -25.42
CA GLY A 47 -15.61 -32.84 -26.21
C GLY A 47 -15.19 -34.18 -25.59
N GLY A 48 -15.03 -34.22 -24.27
CA GLY A 48 -14.74 -35.43 -23.50
C GLY A 48 -15.87 -36.46 -23.62
N TRP A 49 -17.12 -36.04 -23.43
CA TRP A 49 -18.30 -36.91 -23.61
C TRP A 49 -18.33 -37.52 -25.01
N ARG A 50 -18.21 -36.70 -26.05
CA ARG A 50 -18.27 -37.17 -27.44
C ARG A 50 -17.19 -38.21 -27.76
N SER A 51 -16.00 -38.05 -27.20
CA SER A 51 -14.86 -38.94 -27.45
C SER A 51 -14.91 -40.24 -26.62
N LEU A 52 -15.48 -40.18 -25.42
CA LEU A 52 -15.33 -41.25 -24.42
C LEU A 52 -16.63 -42.05 -24.17
N HIS A 53 -17.79 -41.56 -24.62
CA HIS A 53 -19.09 -42.23 -24.41
C HIS A 53 -19.20 -43.62 -25.06
N THR A 54 -18.39 -43.92 -26.08
CA THR A 54 -18.35 -45.25 -26.70
C THR A 54 -17.44 -46.22 -25.95
N LEU A 55 -16.55 -45.72 -25.09
CA LEU A 55 -15.53 -46.50 -24.39
C LEU A 55 -15.87 -46.71 -22.91
N LEU A 56 -16.67 -45.82 -22.30
CA LEU A 56 -17.03 -45.85 -20.88
C LEU A 56 -18.55 -45.89 -20.67
N PRO A 57 -19.02 -46.59 -19.62
CA PRO A 57 -20.41 -46.52 -19.17
C PRO A 57 -20.86 -45.08 -18.90
N ALA A 58 -22.07 -44.73 -19.37
CA ALA A 58 -22.62 -43.38 -19.21
C ALA A 58 -22.66 -42.91 -17.75
N ALA A 59 -22.92 -43.82 -16.79
CA ALA A 59 -22.95 -43.49 -15.37
C ALA A 59 -21.62 -42.94 -14.84
N LEU A 60 -20.48 -43.48 -15.30
CA LEU A 60 -19.15 -43.00 -14.90
C LEU A 60 -18.88 -41.60 -15.46
N LEU A 61 -19.27 -41.35 -16.71
CA LEU A 61 -19.10 -40.05 -17.35
C LEU A 61 -19.97 -38.96 -16.71
N ILE A 62 -21.23 -39.30 -16.37
CA ILE A 62 -22.13 -38.38 -15.65
C ILE A 62 -21.57 -38.09 -14.25
N GLY A 63 -21.16 -39.13 -13.51
CA GLY A 63 -20.58 -38.96 -12.17
C GLY A 63 -19.34 -38.08 -12.17
N ALA A 64 -18.40 -38.33 -13.07
CA ALA A 64 -17.21 -37.48 -13.24
C ALA A 64 -17.60 -36.04 -13.62
N GLY A 65 -18.58 -35.87 -14.49
CA GLY A 65 -19.09 -34.56 -14.89
C GLY A 65 -19.69 -33.75 -13.77
N VAL A 66 -20.46 -34.38 -12.87
CA VAL A 66 -21.02 -33.70 -11.70
C VAL A 66 -19.90 -33.22 -10.77
N VAL A 67 -18.90 -34.06 -10.51
CA VAL A 67 -17.76 -33.69 -9.64
C VAL A 67 -16.92 -32.58 -10.26
N LEU A 68 -16.53 -32.71 -11.53
CA LEU A 68 -15.74 -31.71 -12.25
C LEU A 68 -16.52 -30.40 -12.42
N GLY A 69 -17.81 -30.49 -12.75
CA GLY A 69 -18.71 -29.34 -12.87
C GLY A 69 -18.86 -28.59 -11.55
N GLY A 70 -19.05 -29.32 -10.45
CA GLY A 70 -19.08 -28.74 -9.10
C GLY A 70 -17.77 -28.04 -8.74
N LEU A 71 -16.62 -28.63 -9.08
CA LEU A 71 -15.30 -28.01 -8.86
C LEU A 71 -15.13 -26.71 -9.66
N VAL A 72 -15.47 -26.74 -10.96
CA VAL A 72 -15.40 -25.55 -11.83
C VAL A 72 -16.35 -24.46 -11.37
N PHE A 73 -17.58 -24.82 -10.98
CA PHE A 73 -18.54 -23.87 -10.44
C PHE A 73 -18.03 -23.25 -9.14
N GLY A 74 -17.49 -24.07 -8.23
CA GLY A 74 -16.84 -23.61 -7.01
C GLY A 74 -15.63 -22.70 -7.29
N LEU A 75 -14.87 -22.96 -8.34
CA LEU A 75 -13.74 -22.10 -8.75
C LEU A 75 -14.22 -20.77 -9.35
N ALA A 76 -15.29 -20.78 -10.13
CA ALA A 76 -15.82 -19.59 -10.79
C ALA A 76 -16.58 -18.68 -9.80
N VAL A 77 -17.40 -19.26 -8.92
CA VAL A 77 -18.28 -18.51 -8.02
C VAL A 77 -17.68 -18.32 -6.63
N GLY A 78 -16.79 -19.22 -6.21
CA GLY A 78 -16.17 -19.17 -4.89
C GLY A 78 -15.28 -17.94 -4.71
N ARG A 79 -15.32 -17.40 -3.49
CA ARG A 79 -14.40 -16.37 -3.03
C ARG A 79 -13.76 -16.81 -1.73
N ARG A 80 -12.49 -16.46 -1.56
CA ARG A 80 -11.75 -16.67 -0.33
C ARG A 80 -10.98 -15.38 -0.04
N ASP A 81 -11.14 -14.86 1.18
CA ASP A 81 -10.46 -13.65 1.65
C ASP A 81 -10.65 -12.44 0.71
N GLY A 82 -11.85 -12.33 0.11
CA GLY A 82 -12.19 -11.25 -0.84
C GLY A 82 -11.69 -11.47 -2.27
N LEU A 83 -10.81 -12.45 -2.53
CA LEU A 83 -10.34 -12.81 -3.86
C LEU A 83 -11.21 -13.89 -4.50
N PRO A 84 -11.42 -13.87 -5.82
CA PRO A 84 -12.04 -14.98 -6.52
C PRO A 84 -11.13 -16.21 -6.49
N MET A 85 -11.73 -17.41 -6.40
CA MET A 85 -11.01 -18.66 -6.12
C MET A 85 -9.98 -19.02 -7.21
N ASP A 86 -10.24 -18.64 -8.46
CA ASP A 86 -9.31 -18.78 -9.58
C ASP A 86 -8.00 -18.00 -9.36
N GLN A 87 -8.10 -16.73 -8.93
CA GLN A 87 -6.94 -15.89 -8.63
C GLN A 87 -6.20 -16.38 -7.39
N TRP A 88 -6.93 -16.84 -6.37
CA TRP A 88 -6.33 -17.43 -5.18
C TRP A 88 -5.54 -18.69 -5.52
N LEU A 89 -6.09 -19.57 -6.38
CA LEU A 89 -5.41 -20.78 -6.83
C LEU A 89 -4.18 -20.45 -7.69
N LEU A 90 -4.31 -19.49 -8.61
CA LEU A 90 -3.17 -19.01 -9.42
C LEU A 90 -2.06 -18.41 -8.55
N ALA A 91 -2.42 -17.61 -7.55
CA ALA A 91 -1.46 -17.06 -6.59
C ALA A 91 -0.79 -18.18 -5.79
N SER A 92 -1.54 -19.20 -5.39
CA SER A 92 -1.02 -20.37 -4.68
C SER A 92 -0.05 -21.19 -5.54
N ILE A 93 -0.40 -21.48 -6.80
CA ILE A 93 0.49 -22.19 -7.75
C ILE A 93 1.75 -21.37 -8.02
N ARG A 94 1.62 -20.06 -8.25
CA ARG A 94 2.76 -19.16 -8.43
C ARG A 94 3.63 -19.14 -7.17
N HIS A 95 3.03 -19.06 -5.99
CA HIS A 95 3.76 -19.07 -4.73
C HIS A 95 4.49 -20.40 -4.52
N GLN A 96 3.88 -21.54 -4.85
CA GLN A 96 4.52 -22.86 -4.76
C GLN A 96 5.71 -22.98 -5.72
N ARG A 97 5.61 -22.42 -6.93
CA ARG A 97 6.70 -22.41 -7.92
C ARG A 97 7.73 -21.30 -7.69
N ALA A 98 7.42 -20.30 -6.87
CA ALA A 98 8.32 -19.20 -6.59
C ALA A 98 9.51 -19.67 -5.72
N PRO A 99 10.72 -19.17 -5.98
CA PRO A 99 11.87 -19.45 -5.14
C PRO A 99 11.58 -19.01 -3.70
N LYS A 100 11.86 -19.89 -2.73
CA LYS A 100 11.59 -19.67 -1.30
C LYS A 100 12.71 -18.93 -0.58
N ALA A 101 13.90 -18.91 -1.16
CA ALA A 101 15.03 -18.14 -0.68
C ALA A 101 15.43 -17.14 -1.76
N LEU A 102 15.46 -15.86 -1.39
CA LEU A 102 15.89 -14.76 -2.24
C LEU A 102 17.08 -14.06 -1.58
N SER A 103 18.12 -13.73 -2.35
CA SER A 103 19.28 -12.99 -1.86
C SER A 103 19.61 -11.80 -2.75
N THR A 104 20.04 -10.69 -2.15
CA THR A 104 20.62 -9.54 -2.87
C THR A 104 22.09 -9.78 -3.23
N THR A 105 22.74 -10.78 -2.62
CA THR A 105 24.15 -11.09 -2.83
C THR A 105 24.33 -11.89 -4.12
N ASP A 106 25.37 -11.56 -4.88
CA ASP A 106 25.75 -12.33 -6.05
C ASP A 106 26.19 -13.73 -5.61
N THR A 107 25.52 -14.77 -6.11
CA THR A 107 25.78 -16.18 -5.75
C THR A 107 27.10 -16.70 -6.31
N THR A 108 27.86 -15.83 -6.98
CA THR A 108 29.20 -16.06 -7.54
C THR A 108 30.32 -15.84 -6.53
N SER A 109 30.04 -15.24 -5.36
CA SER A 109 31.05 -15.01 -4.33
C SER A 109 31.56 -16.33 -3.73
N ARG A 110 32.87 -16.56 -3.85
CA ARG A 110 33.53 -17.77 -3.34
C ARG A 110 33.52 -17.73 -1.81
N LEU A 111 33.15 -18.85 -1.17
CA LEU A 111 33.24 -18.97 0.28
C LEU A 111 34.69 -18.68 0.73
N PRO A 112 34.92 -17.89 1.80
CA PRO A 112 36.23 -17.73 2.39
C PRO A 112 36.81 -19.09 2.84
N ASP A 113 38.12 -19.27 2.67
CA ASP A 113 38.81 -20.56 2.88
C ASP A 113 38.72 -21.10 4.33
N TRP A 114 38.33 -20.27 5.30
CA TRP A 114 38.15 -20.64 6.71
C TRP A 114 36.74 -21.15 7.03
N VAL A 115 35.82 -21.18 6.05
CA VAL A 115 34.45 -21.69 6.22
C VAL A 115 34.36 -23.10 5.67
N ASP A 116 34.23 -24.10 6.55
CA ASP A 116 33.94 -25.48 6.16
C ASP A 116 32.50 -25.59 5.62
N ALA A 117 32.36 -25.60 4.30
CA ALA A 117 31.07 -25.83 3.66
C ALA A 117 30.68 -27.30 3.79
N THR A 118 29.59 -27.60 4.51
CA THR A 118 28.99 -28.94 4.50
C THR A 118 28.70 -29.38 3.06
N ALA A 119 29.16 -30.58 2.67
CA ALA A 119 29.05 -31.16 1.33
C ALA A 119 27.61 -31.59 0.92
N GLY A 120 26.61 -30.80 1.31
CA GLY A 120 25.21 -30.97 0.91
C GLY A 120 24.87 -30.09 -0.29
N ARG A 121 24.05 -30.60 -1.22
CA ARG A 121 23.40 -29.77 -2.23
C ARG A 121 22.40 -28.84 -1.54
N MET A 122 22.83 -27.64 -1.16
CA MET A 122 21.92 -26.58 -0.77
C MET A 122 21.35 -25.90 -2.02
N PRO A 123 20.02 -25.74 -2.13
CA PRO A 123 19.46 -24.92 -3.20
C PRO A 123 19.95 -23.48 -3.02
N LEU A 124 20.69 -22.98 -4.01
CA LEU A 124 21.15 -21.59 -4.01
C LEU A 124 19.94 -20.64 -4.02
N PRO A 125 19.94 -19.57 -3.20
CA PRO A 125 18.90 -18.56 -3.24
C PRO A 125 18.80 -17.96 -4.65
N ALA A 126 17.57 -17.71 -5.11
CA ALA A 126 17.37 -16.96 -6.34
C ALA A 126 17.68 -15.46 -6.12
N PRO A 127 18.00 -14.69 -7.17
CA PRO A 127 18.28 -13.27 -7.01
C PRO A 127 17.03 -12.50 -6.56
N LEU A 128 17.16 -11.69 -5.51
CA LEU A 128 16.13 -10.77 -5.04
C LEU A 128 16.08 -9.57 -5.99
N ARG A 129 15.02 -9.50 -6.80
CA ARG A 129 14.75 -8.33 -7.66
C ARG A 129 13.86 -7.35 -6.89
N LEU A 130 14.43 -6.25 -6.43
CA LEU A 130 13.67 -5.20 -5.76
C LEU A 130 12.80 -4.43 -6.78
N PRO A 131 11.56 -4.05 -6.43
CA PRO A 131 10.69 -3.26 -7.31
C PRO A 131 11.24 -1.88 -7.66
N ALA A 132 12.02 -1.30 -6.74
CA ALA A 132 12.73 -0.04 -6.91
C ALA A 132 14.23 -0.27 -6.82
N THR A 133 14.99 0.44 -7.66
CA THR A 133 16.45 0.33 -7.72
C THR A 133 17.12 1.30 -6.76
N ALA A 134 16.56 2.50 -6.57
CA ALA A 134 17.10 3.54 -5.71
C ALA A 134 16.01 4.53 -5.28
N ILE A 135 16.24 5.23 -4.17
CA ILE A 135 15.46 6.39 -3.72
C ILE A 135 16.46 7.53 -3.52
N ALA A 136 16.33 8.59 -4.29
CA ALA A 136 17.19 9.77 -4.18
C ALA A 136 16.76 10.67 -2.99
N ASP A 137 17.67 11.55 -2.55
CA ASP A 137 17.46 12.47 -1.42
C ASP A 137 16.24 13.39 -1.62
N ASP A 138 15.95 13.77 -2.86
CA ASP A 138 14.79 14.59 -3.23
C ASP A 138 13.46 13.80 -3.23
N GLY A 139 13.52 12.48 -3.03
CA GLY A 139 12.40 11.56 -3.00
C GLY A 139 12.01 10.95 -4.35
N GLU A 140 12.82 11.13 -5.40
CA GLU A 140 12.62 10.41 -6.66
C GLU A 140 12.98 8.93 -6.51
N ILE A 141 12.04 8.06 -6.87
CA ILE A 141 12.14 6.61 -6.78
C ILE A 141 12.43 6.08 -8.18
N ALA A 142 13.59 5.43 -8.34
CA ALA A 142 13.97 4.79 -9.59
C ALA A 142 13.25 3.44 -9.73
N LEU A 143 12.32 3.34 -10.69
CA LEU A 143 11.65 2.09 -11.04
C LEU A 143 12.01 1.68 -12.48
N PRO A 144 12.02 0.37 -12.82
CA PRO A 144 12.27 -0.09 -14.18
C PRO A 144 11.29 0.48 -15.22
N ALA A 145 10.06 0.79 -14.81
CA ALA A 145 9.00 1.32 -15.66
C ALA A 145 8.99 2.87 -15.76
N GLY A 146 9.99 3.55 -15.18
CA GLY A 146 10.09 5.01 -15.13
C GLY A 146 10.05 5.55 -13.70
N PRO A 147 10.65 6.72 -13.44
CA PRO A 147 10.78 7.23 -12.09
C PRO A 147 9.41 7.63 -11.51
N ALA A 148 9.31 7.57 -10.19
CA ALA A 148 8.12 7.93 -9.42
C ALA A 148 8.46 8.87 -8.27
N ALA A 149 7.48 9.63 -7.79
CA ALA A 149 7.61 10.46 -6.60
C ALA A 149 6.29 10.47 -5.83
N ILE A 150 6.38 10.56 -4.51
CA ILE A 150 5.23 10.44 -3.60
C ILE A 150 4.87 11.81 -3.04
N VAL A 151 3.58 12.15 -3.05
CA VAL A 151 3.01 13.31 -2.35
C VAL A 151 2.16 12.80 -1.19
N ALA A 152 2.43 13.28 0.02
CA ALA A 152 1.53 13.08 1.15
C ALA A 152 0.48 14.19 1.18
N ALA A 153 -0.76 13.82 1.44
CA ALA A 153 -1.89 14.74 1.57
C ALA A 153 -2.67 14.45 2.85
N THR A 154 -3.20 15.49 3.47
CA THR A 154 -4.25 15.35 4.49
C THR A 154 -5.63 15.27 3.86
N THR A 155 -6.65 15.03 4.67
CA THR A 155 -8.05 14.95 4.25
C THR A 155 -8.84 16.16 4.71
N VAL A 156 -9.81 16.59 3.91
CA VAL A 156 -10.82 17.58 4.32
C VAL A 156 -12.18 16.93 4.52
N ASN A 157 -12.95 17.43 5.47
CA ASN A 157 -14.33 17.01 5.65
C ASN A 157 -15.24 17.85 4.74
N LEU A 158 -15.58 17.30 3.58
CA LEU A 158 -16.42 17.97 2.58
C LEU A 158 -17.84 18.26 3.10
N ALA A 159 -18.37 17.40 3.98
CA ALA A 159 -19.73 17.52 4.50
C ALA A 159 -19.93 18.72 5.44
N LEU A 160 -18.84 19.23 6.02
CA LEU A 160 -18.85 20.41 6.89
C LEU A 160 -18.65 21.72 6.11
N ARG A 161 -18.52 21.67 4.77
CA ARG A 161 -18.33 22.83 3.91
C ARG A 161 -19.65 23.34 3.35
N THR A 162 -19.72 24.63 3.07
CA THR A 162 -20.86 25.23 2.38
C THR A 162 -20.99 24.70 0.94
N PRO A 163 -22.18 24.70 0.30
CA PRO A 163 -22.34 24.20 -1.06
C PRO A 163 -21.38 24.85 -2.08
N GLY A 164 -21.15 26.17 -1.97
CA GLY A 164 -20.21 26.88 -2.84
C GLY A 164 -18.75 26.46 -2.62
N GLU A 165 -18.34 26.22 -1.37
CA GLU A 165 -17.02 25.66 -1.07
C GLU A 165 -16.89 24.23 -1.60
N GLN A 166 -17.93 23.39 -1.44
CA GLN A 166 -17.93 22.03 -1.96
C GLN A 166 -17.74 22.03 -3.48
N GLN A 167 -18.46 22.87 -4.21
CA GLN A 167 -18.32 23.00 -5.66
C GLN A 167 -16.90 23.45 -6.05
N ALA A 168 -16.37 24.47 -5.38
CA ALA A 168 -15.00 24.95 -5.64
C ALA A 168 -13.93 23.86 -5.40
N LEU A 169 -14.11 23.03 -4.37
CA LEU A 169 -13.25 21.88 -4.09
C LEU A 169 -13.36 20.81 -5.19
N VAL A 170 -14.57 20.47 -5.60
CA VAL A 170 -14.81 19.50 -6.69
C VAL A 170 -14.22 20.00 -8.01
N ASP A 171 -14.42 21.26 -8.36
CA ASP A 171 -13.87 21.87 -9.58
C ASP A 171 -12.34 21.90 -9.58
N THR A 172 -11.73 22.22 -8.43
CA THR A 172 -10.28 22.21 -8.28
C THR A 172 -9.71 20.79 -8.40
N PHE A 173 -10.37 19.81 -7.78
CA PHE A 173 -9.99 18.41 -7.91
C PHE A 173 -10.16 17.90 -9.35
N GLY A 174 -11.25 18.26 -10.03
CA GLY A 174 -11.48 17.95 -11.44
C GLY A 174 -10.44 18.57 -12.36
N ARG A 175 -10.04 19.82 -12.14
CA ARG A 175 -8.94 20.48 -12.86
C ARG A 175 -7.62 19.74 -12.67
N TRP A 176 -7.33 19.27 -11.46
CA TRP A 176 -6.14 18.45 -11.20
C TRP A 176 -6.21 17.12 -11.95
N LEU A 177 -7.33 16.39 -11.91
CA LEU A 177 -7.49 15.14 -12.66
C LEU A 177 -7.29 15.34 -14.17
N ASN A 178 -7.83 16.42 -14.73
CA ASN A 178 -7.69 16.75 -16.15
C ASN A 178 -6.27 17.19 -16.55
N SER A 179 -5.41 17.57 -15.60
CA SER A 179 -4.02 17.94 -15.88
C SER A 179 -3.05 16.74 -15.88
N LEU A 180 -3.50 15.56 -15.42
CA LEU A 180 -2.68 14.36 -15.34
C LEU A 180 -2.36 13.81 -16.74
N SER A 181 -1.07 13.84 -17.11
CA SER A 181 -0.55 13.32 -18.39
C SER A 181 0.09 11.93 -18.28
N THR A 182 0.13 11.38 -17.07
CA THR A 182 0.77 10.10 -16.73
C THR A 182 -0.08 9.35 -15.72
N PRO A 183 -0.05 8.00 -15.71
CA PRO A 183 -0.80 7.26 -14.71
C PRO A 183 -0.37 7.64 -13.30
N THR A 184 -1.31 8.18 -12.54
CA THR A 184 -1.12 8.67 -11.17
C THR A 184 -2.00 7.85 -10.25
N GLN A 185 -1.44 7.39 -9.14
CA GLN A 185 -2.16 6.52 -8.20
C GLN A 185 -2.47 7.32 -6.93
N VAL A 186 -3.72 7.25 -6.45
CA VAL A 186 -4.09 7.74 -5.12
C VAL A 186 -4.27 6.53 -4.23
N VAL A 187 -3.36 6.37 -3.28
CA VAL A 187 -3.39 5.29 -2.29
C VAL A 187 -3.96 5.86 -1.01
N VAL A 188 -5.02 5.23 -0.51
CA VAL A 188 -5.59 5.57 0.77
C VAL A 188 -5.57 4.36 1.68
N SER A 189 -4.84 4.46 2.78
CA SER A 189 -4.68 3.38 3.75
C SER A 189 -5.13 3.83 5.13
N ALA A 190 -5.68 2.89 5.90
CA ALA A 190 -5.79 3.04 7.34
C ALA A 190 -4.47 2.55 7.96
N GLN A 191 -3.89 3.37 8.83
CA GLN A 191 -2.62 3.10 9.49
C GLN A 191 -2.83 3.27 11.00
N PRO A 192 -2.28 2.37 11.84
CA PRO A 192 -2.32 2.58 13.28
C PRO A 192 -1.61 3.90 13.62
N VAL A 193 -2.17 4.62 14.59
CA VAL A 193 -1.53 5.80 15.16
C VAL A 193 -0.55 5.32 16.21
N ASP A 194 0.73 5.67 16.03
CA ASP A 194 1.73 5.41 17.05
C ASP A 194 1.57 6.37 18.22
N LEU A 195 0.74 5.99 19.18
CA LEU A 195 0.58 6.71 20.44
C LEU A 195 1.63 6.32 21.49
N ALA A 196 2.15 5.10 21.42
CA ALA A 196 3.13 4.59 22.38
C ALA A 196 4.43 5.41 22.34
N SER A 197 5.00 5.66 21.16
CA SER A 197 6.22 6.48 21.09
C SER A 197 5.96 7.94 21.48
N HIS A 198 4.75 8.46 21.24
CA HIS A 198 4.37 9.80 21.71
C HIS A 198 4.29 9.86 23.23
N ALA A 199 3.70 8.83 23.87
CA ALA A 199 3.66 8.71 25.33
C ALA A 199 5.08 8.65 25.92
N THR A 200 5.95 7.78 25.40
CA THR A 200 7.35 7.68 25.84
C THR A 200 8.12 9.00 25.63
N GLY A 201 7.88 9.69 24.52
CA GLY A 201 8.49 10.99 24.24
C GLY A 201 8.06 12.08 25.22
N LEU A 202 6.78 12.08 25.61
CA LEU A 202 6.24 12.97 26.63
C LEU A 202 6.83 12.66 28.01
N GLU A 203 6.90 11.39 28.42
CA GLU A 203 7.53 10.98 29.68
C GLU A 203 9.00 11.41 29.75
N ALA A 204 9.76 11.19 28.68
CA ALA A 204 11.17 11.62 28.61
C ALA A 204 11.35 13.14 28.65
N THR A 205 10.31 13.91 28.35
CA THR A 205 10.32 15.38 28.38
C THR A 205 9.74 15.93 29.68
N ALA A 206 8.84 15.21 30.33
CA ALA A 206 8.14 15.63 31.55
C ALA A 206 9.11 16.06 32.65
N HIS A 207 10.15 15.26 32.91
CA HIS A 207 11.18 15.55 33.92
C HIS A 207 12.07 16.76 33.61
N ARG A 208 12.01 17.29 32.39
CA ARG A 208 12.75 18.49 31.96
C ARG A 208 11.89 19.75 32.02
N LEU A 209 10.62 19.64 32.41
CA LEU A 209 9.72 20.79 32.49
C LEU A 209 10.03 21.62 33.75
N PRO A 210 10.01 22.96 33.65
CA PRO A 210 10.45 23.84 34.73
C PRO A 210 9.47 23.94 35.91
N HIS A 211 8.21 23.53 35.75
CA HIS A 211 7.17 23.66 36.77
C HIS A 211 6.52 22.31 37.09
N PRO A 212 6.37 21.93 38.39
CA PRO A 212 5.89 20.59 38.78
C PRO A 212 4.47 20.29 38.30
N ALA A 213 3.59 21.30 38.21
CA ALA A 213 2.25 21.10 37.64
C ALA A 213 2.28 20.76 36.14
N LEU A 214 3.27 21.26 35.39
CA LEU A 214 3.44 20.92 33.97
C LEU A 214 4.02 19.50 33.82
N GLU A 215 4.96 19.12 34.68
CA GLU A 215 5.45 17.74 34.76
C GLU A 215 4.30 16.75 35.03
N ALA A 216 3.48 17.03 36.04
CA ALA A 216 2.32 16.20 36.37
C ALA A 216 1.31 16.11 35.21
N ALA A 217 0.96 17.24 34.58
CA ALA A 217 0.06 17.25 33.44
C ALA A 217 0.62 16.48 32.23
N CYS A 218 1.93 16.55 32.00
CA CYS A 218 2.61 15.84 30.91
C CYS A 218 2.62 14.33 31.16
N ALA A 219 2.91 13.90 32.39
CA ALA A 219 2.86 12.49 32.80
C ALA A 219 1.43 11.92 32.73
N ASP A 220 0.42 12.70 33.14
CA ASP A 220 -0.98 12.30 33.03
C ASP A 220 -1.41 12.18 31.56
N HIS A 221 -0.97 13.08 30.69
CA HIS A 221 -1.23 12.99 29.26
C HIS A 221 -0.56 11.76 28.62
N ALA A 222 0.69 11.47 28.98
CA ALA A 222 1.38 10.27 28.50
C ALA A 222 0.62 8.99 28.88
N ARG A 223 0.17 8.89 30.15
CA ARG A 223 -0.65 7.76 30.63
C ARG A 223 -1.97 7.65 29.86
N PHE A 224 -2.63 8.77 29.57
CA PHE A 224 -3.84 8.78 28.75
C PHE A 224 -3.60 8.27 27.32
N LEU A 225 -2.49 8.67 26.68
CA LEU A 225 -2.15 8.19 25.34
C LEU A 225 -1.83 6.70 25.32
N ASP A 226 -1.15 6.20 26.34
CA ASP A 226 -0.85 4.77 26.48
C ASP A 226 -2.13 3.94 26.70
N ASP A 227 -3.02 4.41 27.57
CA ASP A 227 -4.36 3.82 27.76
C ASP A 227 -5.18 3.81 26.45
N LEU A 228 -5.10 4.89 25.67
CA LEU A 228 -5.80 5.00 24.40
C LEU A 228 -5.23 4.04 23.35
N ALA A 229 -3.91 3.87 23.31
CA ALA A 229 -3.22 2.92 22.45
C ALA A 229 -3.70 1.48 22.72
N HIS A 230 -3.74 1.09 24.00
CA HIS A 230 -4.08 -0.27 24.41
C HIS A 230 -5.56 -0.62 24.20
N ARG A 231 -6.49 0.33 24.38
CA ARG A 231 -7.92 0.03 24.41
C ARG A 231 -8.65 0.23 23.08
N ARG A 232 -8.14 1.10 22.20
CA ARG A 232 -8.92 1.63 21.07
C ARG A 232 -8.29 1.41 19.70
N ASP A 233 -7.04 0.94 19.61
CA ASP A 233 -6.26 0.78 18.37
C ASP A 233 -6.56 1.90 17.34
N PRO A 234 -6.26 3.16 17.69
CA PRO A 234 -6.70 4.29 16.89
C PRO A 234 -6.05 4.26 15.52
N LEU A 235 -6.86 4.33 14.47
CA LEU A 235 -6.41 4.37 13.08
C LEU A 235 -6.45 5.80 12.54
N ARG A 236 -5.40 6.19 11.82
CA ARG A 236 -5.37 7.39 10.97
C ARG A 236 -5.49 7.02 9.51
N ARG A 237 -6.08 7.91 8.72
CA ARG A 237 -6.11 7.80 7.27
C ARG A 237 -4.84 8.43 6.69
N GLN A 238 -4.05 7.64 5.97
CA GLN A 238 -2.92 8.12 5.19
C GLN A 238 -3.35 8.22 3.73
N VAL A 239 -3.12 9.38 3.12
CA VAL A 239 -3.37 9.61 1.69
C VAL A 239 -2.04 9.90 1.01
N LEU A 240 -1.65 9.02 0.10
CA LEU A 240 -0.45 9.15 -0.72
C LEU A 240 -0.84 9.24 -2.19
N ILE A 241 -0.23 10.16 -2.92
CA ILE A 241 -0.39 10.32 -4.36
C ILE A 241 0.95 9.99 -5.01
N VAL A 242 0.98 8.94 -5.83
CA VAL A 242 2.17 8.50 -6.55
C VAL A 242 2.11 9.05 -7.96
N THR A 243 3.01 9.98 -8.25
CA THR A 243 3.20 10.55 -9.59
C THR A 243 4.29 9.77 -10.32
N ARG A 244 4.13 9.58 -11.63
CA ARG A 244 5.10 8.87 -12.47
C ARG A 244 5.58 9.75 -13.60
N ALA A 245 6.79 9.48 -14.09
CA ALA A 245 7.29 10.04 -15.34
C ALA A 245 7.65 8.93 -16.33
N HIS A 246 7.61 9.25 -17.63
CA HIS A 246 8.02 8.34 -18.68
C HIS A 246 9.53 8.05 -18.61
N THR A 247 9.91 6.83 -18.96
CA THR A 247 11.32 6.44 -19.14
C THR A 247 11.96 7.28 -20.24
N GLY A 248 13.14 7.85 -19.97
CA GLY A 248 13.90 8.62 -20.97
C GLY A 248 13.46 10.07 -21.22
N GLY A 249 12.57 10.63 -20.38
CA GLY A 249 12.26 12.06 -20.42
C GLY A 249 13.52 12.90 -20.20
N ARG A 250 13.71 13.95 -21.04
CA ARG A 250 14.85 14.86 -20.90
C ARG A 250 14.77 15.60 -19.56
N GLY A 251 15.74 15.32 -18.69
CA GLY A 251 15.95 15.98 -17.40
C GLY A 251 15.65 15.07 -16.21
N GLY A 252 16.66 14.85 -15.35
CA GLY A 252 16.48 14.22 -14.03
C GLY A 252 15.40 14.94 -13.20
N HIS A 253 14.80 14.27 -12.22
CA HIS A 253 13.78 14.83 -11.32
C HIS A 253 12.42 15.10 -12.00
N ALA A 254 12.11 14.39 -13.08
CA ALA A 254 10.83 14.59 -13.80
C ALA A 254 9.62 14.08 -13.01
N ALA A 255 9.78 13.02 -12.22
CA ALA A 255 8.71 12.57 -11.32
C ALA A 255 8.57 13.54 -10.14
N ARG A 256 9.71 14.01 -9.60
CA ARG A 256 9.72 15.00 -8.52
C ARG A 256 9.01 16.31 -8.89
N ARG A 257 9.30 16.88 -10.06
CA ARG A 257 8.62 18.10 -10.55
C ARG A 257 7.10 17.92 -10.60
N ARG A 258 6.62 16.77 -11.09
CA ARG A 258 5.18 16.45 -11.11
C ARG A 258 4.58 16.30 -9.72
N ALA A 259 5.33 15.75 -8.77
CA ALA A 259 4.91 15.69 -7.37
C ALA A 259 4.75 17.10 -6.79
N ASP A 260 5.69 18.02 -7.08
CA ASP A 260 5.61 19.42 -6.65
C ASP A 260 4.45 20.17 -7.34
N ASP A 261 4.19 19.93 -8.63
CA ASP A 261 3.03 20.47 -9.35
C ASP A 261 1.71 19.96 -8.76
N THR A 262 1.65 18.66 -8.43
CA THR A 262 0.50 18.03 -7.77
C THR A 262 0.28 18.63 -6.38
N ALA A 263 1.34 18.78 -5.58
CA ALA A 263 1.25 19.38 -4.26
C ALA A 263 0.70 20.82 -4.33
N ARG A 264 1.20 21.64 -5.27
CA ARG A 264 0.72 23.01 -5.50
C ARG A 264 -0.73 23.07 -6.02
N SER A 265 -1.10 22.17 -6.92
CA SER A 265 -2.47 22.14 -7.46
C SER A 265 -3.50 21.80 -6.37
N LEU A 266 -3.13 20.89 -5.47
CA LEU A 266 -4.02 20.40 -4.42
C LEU A 266 -3.99 21.25 -3.14
N SER A 267 -2.97 22.07 -2.90
CA SER A 267 -2.92 22.93 -1.71
C SER A 267 -4.09 23.93 -1.65
N GLY A 268 -4.67 24.29 -2.81
CA GLY A 268 -5.88 25.11 -2.89
C GLY A 268 -7.15 24.43 -2.37
N LEU A 269 -7.14 23.12 -2.12
CA LEU A 269 -8.29 22.36 -1.60
C LEU A 269 -8.44 22.44 -0.07
N GLY A 270 -7.60 23.23 0.60
CA GLY A 270 -7.55 23.24 2.07
C GLY A 270 -6.99 21.94 2.68
N VAL A 271 -6.36 21.10 1.86
CA VAL A 271 -5.48 20.01 2.33
C VAL A 271 -4.06 20.53 2.44
N THR A 272 -3.33 20.01 3.42
CA THR A 272 -1.88 20.13 3.45
C THR A 272 -1.27 19.04 2.57
N THR A 273 -0.50 19.46 1.58
CA THR A 273 0.15 18.59 0.60
C THR A 273 1.64 18.85 0.58
N ARG A 274 2.43 17.77 0.52
CA ARG A 274 3.89 17.85 0.43
C ARG A 274 4.44 16.69 -0.37
N ALA A 275 5.27 17.00 -1.37
CA ALA A 275 6.09 15.99 -2.03
C ALA A 275 7.19 15.50 -1.08
N LEU A 276 7.23 14.19 -0.84
CA LEU A 276 8.13 13.53 0.11
C LEU A 276 9.57 13.56 -0.40
N ASN A 277 10.52 13.78 0.51
CA ASN A 277 11.95 13.61 0.29
C ASN A 277 12.35 12.14 0.51
N GLY A 278 13.62 11.79 0.28
CA GLY A 278 14.12 10.41 0.36
C GLY A 278 13.77 9.70 1.67
N ASP A 279 14.04 10.32 2.81
CA ASP A 279 13.73 9.76 4.14
C ASP A 279 12.23 9.53 4.34
N ALA A 280 11.40 10.53 4.00
CA ALA A 280 9.95 10.42 4.20
C ALA A 280 9.30 9.44 3.21
N ALA A 281 9.81 9.35 1.97
CA ALA A 281 9.39 8.36 1.00
C ALA A 281 9.75 6.94 1.47
N THR A 282 10.97 6.76 1.98
CA THR A 282 11.43 5.49 2.59
C THR A 282 10.54 5.10 3.76
N ALA A 283 10.23 6.04 4.66
CA ALA A 283 9.33 5.80 5.78
C ALA A 283 7.90 5.45 5.34
N ALA A 284 7.37 6.13 4.32
CA ALA A 284 6.05 5.84 3.78
C ALA A 284 6.00 4.43 3.16
N ILE A 285 7.00 4.04 2.37
CA ILE A 285 7.08 2.70 1.76
C ILE A 285 7.23 1.63 2.84
N ALA A 286 8.07 1.87 3.85
CA ALA A 286 8.25 0.95 4.96
C ALA A 286 6.94 0.74 5.75
N ALA A 287 6.18 1.81 6.01
CA ALA A 287 4.88 1.73 6.67
C ALA A 287 3.82 1.02 5.79
N CYS A 288 3.92 1.11 4.47
CA CYS A 288 3.07 0.33 3.57
C CYS A 288 3.41 -1.18 3.59
N ALA A 289 4.67 -1.54 3.80
CA ALA A 289 5.11 -2.94 3.87
C ALA A 289 4.84 -3.57 5.24
N ASP A 290 5.00 -2.81 6.32
CA ASP A 290 4.72 -3.22 7.70
C ASP A 290 4.02 -2.08 8.45
N PRO A 291 2.67 -2.02 8.41
CA PRO A 291 1.89 -0.97 9.05
C PRO A 291 2.01 -0.94 10.57
N TYR A 292 2.34 -2.08 11.19
CA TYR A 292 2.47 -2.22 12.65
C TYR A 292 3.90 -2.03 13.13
N ARG A 293 4.81 -1.66 12.23
CA ARG A 293 6.19 -1.37 12.60
C ARG A 293 6.22 -0.19 13.57
N PRO A 294 6.80 -0.35 14.77
CA PRO A 294 6.95 0.77 15.69
C PRO A 294 7.84 1.84 15.04
N PRO A 295 7.44 3.12 15.07
CA PRO A 295 8.27 4.20 14.57
C PRO A 295 9.62 4.25 15.26
N ARG A 296 10.65 4.56 14.48
CA ARG A 296 12.01 4.73 15.01
C ARG A 296 12.23 6.20 15.34
N THR A 297 12.68 6.46 16.57
CA THR A 297 13.21 7.77 16.97
C THR A 297 14.35 8.16 16.04
N GLY A 298 14.27 9.36 15.45
CA GLY A 298 15.22 9.85 14.44
C GLY A 298 14.84 9.54 12.99
N GLY A 299 13.71 8.87 12.73
CA GLY A 299 13.24 8.55 11.38
C GLY A 299 13.97 7.35 10.77
N LEU A 300 13.70 7.11 9.47
CA LEU A 300 14.43 6.13 8.68
C LEU A 300 15.34 6.89 7.72
N ALA A 301 16.62 6.59 7.77
CA ALA A 301 17.58 7.11 6.82
C ALA A 301 17.26 6.58 5.41
N ALA A 302 17.42 7.42 4.39
CA ALA A 302 17.36 7.02 3.00
C ALA A 302 18.35 5.88 2.70
N PRO A 303 18.11 5.06 1.65
CA PRO A 303 19.08 4.08 1.18
C PRO A 303 20.47 4.71 1.01
N ASP A 304 21.52 3.95 1.34
CA ASP A 304 22.93 4.35 1.22
C ASP A 304 23.39 5.51 2.13
N THR A 305 22.49 6.06 2.97
CA THR A 305 22.86 7.02 4.01
C THR A 305 23.73 6.36 5.07
N VAL A 306 24.93 6.92 5.30
CA VAL A 306 25.83 6.46 6.36
C VAL A 306 25.24 6.82 7.73
N ILE A 307 24.87 5.81 8.51
CA ILE A 307 24.39 5.99 9.88
C ILE A 307 25.58 6.02 10.84
N THR A 308 25.85 7.18 11.45
CA THR A 308 26.87 7.31 12.49
C THR A 308 26.22 7.26 13.88
N ALA A 309 26.74 6.42 14.77
CA ALA A 309 26.40 6.51 16.20
C ALA A 309 27.26 7.60 16.87
N PRO A 310 26.73 8.34 17.87
CA PRO A 310 27.57 9.20 18.69
C PRO A 310 28.63 8.33 19.39
N ALA A 311 29.88 8.80 19.39
CA ALA A 311 30.97 8.10 20.07
C ALA A 311 30.58 7.89 21.54
N ALA A 312 30.57 6.64 21.99
CA ALA A 312 30.24 6.30 23.37
C ALA A 312 31.14 7.12 24.30
N SER A 313 30.55 7.99 25.12
CA SER A 313 31.30 8.73 26.12
C SER A 313 31.87 7.71 27.09
N ARG A 314 33.18 7.46 27.02
CA ARG A 314 33.90 6.69 28.03
C ARG A 314 33.75 7.45 29.34
N GLN A 315 32.78 7.07 30.18
CA GLN A 315 32.73 7.52 31.56
C GLN A 315 34.04 7.05 32.23
N LYS A 316 34.89 8.02 32.56
CA LYS A 316 36.11 7.79 33.34
C LYS A 316 35.67 7.26 34.71
N PRO A 317 36.20 6.12 35.19
CA PRO A 317 35.85 5.61 36.51
C PRO A 317 36.18 6.67 37.55
N ARG A 318 35.17 7.04 38.34
CA ARG A 318 35.28 7.97 39.46
C ARG A 318 36.22 7.34 40.48
N LYS A 319 37.41 7.91 40.66
CA LYS A 319 38.33 7.52 41.74
C LYS A 319 37.62 7.75 43.06
N GLU A 320 37.34 6.66 43.78
CA GLU A 320 37.03 6.72 45.21
C GLU A 320 38.32 7.15 45.93
N SER A 321 38.25 8.31 46.58
CA SER A 321 39.26 8.75 47.55
C SER A 321 38.88 8.21 48.93
N SER A 322 39.67 7.27 49.45
CA SER A 322 39.78 7.01 50.88
C SER A 322 40.52 8.14 51.60
#